data_AF-A0A8T4KSA0-F1
#
_entry.id   AF-A0A8T4KSA0-F1
#
_cell.length_a   1.000
_cell.length_b   1.000
_cell.length_c   1.000
_cell.angle_alpha   90.00
_cell.angle_beta   90.00
_cell.angle_gamma   90.00
#
_symmetry.space_group_name_H-M   'P 1'
#
loop_
_entity.id
_entity.type
_entity.pdbx_description
1 polymer ?
#
loop_
_entity_poly.entity_id
_entity_poly.type
_entity_poly.pdbx_seq_one_letter_code
_entity_poly.pdbx_strand_id
1 'polypeptide(L)'
;MHISKIFSIFRKKQEPSQETSVDFRKARTFFVDKTKIQISEVNERRKLVKQNIQNNINNLEKLLNNFLKVEPEEEKAKASKGIKDTYVTRSLELIKRVRQEGDIEKGAKNFVTEFEKISPSQAMHLKFFFQDYMANIADNIKTIKNNLDELETINNEPFVRAKDRTEKLYEEIDLAEKNIAKSIAKQDEIKKEIEEAKDYIKKYTDKLSVLGSDEYIIHYEEIKAMQNEIDGLRHKVNEKMSPLTRVIKKYIYLQPDVLLFSYIENACEAVEHDSRFEIGEKLSTIKDFISAGKIEADEKEIAALNEILRNIHELEELRIAIISKKIEIDNKSKDVDDIYFPKHNEIDSLNRQIKELESKIENLETESAHENLNRKGYRQKINQKIREIESLMSDQLKQEIRIYEYA
;
A
#
# COMPACT_ATOMS: atom_id res chain seq x y z
N MET A 1 12.30 18.13 32.43
CA MET A 1 10.86 17.75 32.41
C MET A 1 10.60 17.00 31.10
N HIS A 2 9.90 15.86 31.12
CA HIS A 2 9.61 14.95 29.98
C HIS A 2 10.42 13.64 29.81
N ILE A 3 10.76 12.96 30.92
CA ILE A 3 11.16 11.53 30.90
C ILE A 3 10.04 10.61 31.45
N SER A 4 8.88 11.14 31.83
CA SER A 4 7.77 10.33 32.37
C SER A 4 6.69 9.90 31.37
N LYS A 5 6.89 10.11 30.05
CA LYS A 5 5.89 9.74 29.02
C LYS A 5 6.26 8.54 28.14
N ILE A 6 7.46 7.96 28.29
CA ILE A 6 7.91 6.80 27.50
C ILE A 6 7.69 5.47 28.26
N PHE A 7 7.49 5.50 29.58
CA PHE A 7 7.27 4.28 30.39
C PHE A 7 5.80 3.89 30.64
N SER A 8 4.84 4.43 29.89
CA SER A 8 3.44 3.96 29.93
C SER A 8 3.12 2.86 28.90
N ILE A 9 4.07 2.52 28.01
CA ILE A 9 3.91 1.44 27.01
C ILE A 9 4.16 0.05 27.63
N PHE A 10 4.78 -0.02 28.81
CA PHE A 10 4.96 -1.25 29.60
C PHE A 10 4.00 -1.39 30.79
N ARG A 11 2.84 -0.71 30.76
CA ARG A 11 1.73 -1.20 31.60
C ARG A 11 1.27 -2.50 30.98
N LYS A 12 1.56 -3.61 31.67
CA LYS A 12 0.88 -4.91 31.56
C LYS A 12 -0.56 -4.69 31.10
N LYS A 13 -0.78 -4.68 29.78
CA LYS A 13 -2.09 -5.01 29.25
C LYS A 13 -2.18 -6.47 29.58
N GLN A 14 -3.11 -6.75 30.50
CA GLN A 14 -3.64 -8.07 30.76
C GLN A 14 -3.47 -8.89 29.49
N GLU A 15 -2.76 -10.02 29.61
CA GLU A 15 -2.95 -11.11 28.66
C GLU A 15 -4.44 -11.11 28.32
N PRO A 16 -4.83 -11.06 27.03
CA PRO A 16 -6.24 -11.26 26.72
C PRO A 16 -6.57 -12.54 27.45
N SER A 17 -7.41 -12.41 28.49
CA SER A 17 -7.98 -13.52 29.24
C SER A 17 -8.26 -14.56 28.18
N GLN A 18 -7.65 -15.75 28.28
CA GLN A 18 -7.90 -16.84 27.35
C GLN A 18 -9.39 -16.83 27.09
N GLU A 19 -9.80 -16.21 25.98
CA GLU A 19 -11.17 -16.27 25.53
C GLU A 19 -11.27 -17.76 25.31
N THR A 20 -12.06 -18.42 26.15
CA THR A 20 -12.41 -19.82 26.03
C THR A 20 -13.01 -19.95 24.64
N SER A 21 -12.10 -20.12 23.69
CA SER A 21 -12.32 -20.26 22.28
C SER A 21 -12.93 -21.63 22.17
N VAL A 22 -14.26 -21.68 22.28
CA VAL A 22 -15.09 -22.75 21.74
C VAL A 22 -14.38 -23.27 20.50
N ASP A 23 -13.95 -24.53 20.52
CA ASP A 23 -13.26 -25.13 19.38
C ASP A 23 -14.32 -25.30 18.29
N PHE A 24 -14.48 -24.22 17.54
CA PHE A 24 -15.58 -24.01 16.64
C PHE A 24 -15.64 -25.08 15.54
N ARG A 25 -14.50 -25.75 15.28
CA ARG A 25 -14.42 -26.93 14.40
C ARG A 25 -15.02 -28.17 15.04
N LYS A 26 -14.82 -28.40 16.34
CA LYS A 26 -15.49 -29.48 17.09
C LYS A 26 -16.99 -29.22 17.20
N ALA A 27 -17.40 -27.99 17.53
CA ALA A 27 -18.81 -27.59 17.56
C ALA A 27 -19.49 -27.75 16.19
N ARG A 28 -18.80 -27.38 15.09
CA ARG A 28 -19.27 -27.60 13.71
C ARG A 28 -19.45 -29.09 13.40
N THR A 29 -18.46 -29.91 13.74
CA THR A 29 -18.51 -31.36 13.47
C THR A 29 -19.66 -32.01 14.22
N PHE A 30 -19.81 -31.69 15.50
CA PHE A 30 -20.92 -32.17 16.33
C PHE A 30 -22.29 -31.71 15.81
N PHE A 31 -22.42 -30.43 15.41
CA PHE A 31 -23.65 -29.90 14.83
C PHE A 31 -24.02 -30.63 13.53
N VAL A 32 -23.05 -30.81 12.62
CA VAL A 32 -23.27 -31.53 11.35
C VAL A 32 -23.68 -32.98 11.63
N ASP A 33 -23.03 -33.66 12.56
CA ASP A 33 -23.35 -35.06 12.87
C ASP A 33 -24.72 -35.24 13.53
N LYS A 34 -25.08 -34.36 14.47
CA LYS A 34 -26.41 -34.37 15.13
C LYS A 34 -27.54 -34.03 14.18
N THR A 35 -27.32 -33.10 13.27
CA THR A 35 -28.34 -32.68 12.30
C THR A 35 -28.50 -33.66 11.14
N LYS A 36 -27.48 -34.49 10.87
CA LYS A 36 -27.46 -35.48 9.77
C LYS A 36 -28.67 -36.41 9.75
N ILE A 37 -29.10 -36.91 10.92
CA ILE A 37 -30.24 -37.84 11.04
C ILE A 37 -31.55 -37.13 10.68
N GLN A 38 -31.80 -35.96 11.28
CA GLN A 38 -33.01 -35.17 11.02
C GLN A 38 -33.09 -34.70 9.55
N ILE A 39 -31.94 -34.35 8.95
CA ILE A 39 -31.86 -34.00 7.53
C ILE A 39 -32.13 -35.21 6.64
N SER A 40 -31.64 -36.39 7.01
CA SER A 40 -31.92 -37.61 6.27
C SER A 40 -33.42 -37.90 6.23
N GLU A 41 -34.12 -37.72 7.36
CA GLU A 41 -35.57 -37.88 7.45
C GLU A 41 -36.32 -36.85 6.60
N VAL A 42 -35.92 -35.58 6.65
CA VAL A 42 -36.48 -34.51 5.80
C VAL A 42 -36.25 -34.79 4.32
N ASN A 43 -35.06 -35.26 3.94
CA ASN A 43 -34.74 -35.57 2.55
C ASN A 43 -35.51 -36.78 2.02
N GLU A 44 -35.73 -37.81 2.85
CA GLU A 44 -36.60 -38.93 2.47
C GLU A 44 -38.06 -38.48 2.34
N ARG A 45 -38.57 -37.61 3.23
CA ARG A 45 -39.90 -36.98 3.08
C ARG A 45 -40.01 -36.20 1.77
N ARG A 46 -39.03 -35.34 1.46
CA ARG A 46 -38.98 -34.60 0.17
C ARG A 46 -39.02 -35.54 -1.03
N LYS A 47 -38.23 -36.61 -0.99
CA LYS A 47 -38.14 -37.59 -2.07
C LYS A 47 -39.47 -38.31 -2.26
N LEU A 48 -40.13 -38.71 -1.18
CA LEU A 48 -41.45 -39.34 -1.21
C LEU A 48 -42.50 -38.40 -1.82
N VAL A 49 -42.55 -37.13 -1.39
CA VAL A 49 -43.48 -36.14 -1.95
C VAL A 49 -43.21 -35.87 -3.43
N LYS A 50 -41.94 -35.77 -3.85
CA LYS A 50 -41.57 -35.65 -5.27
C LYS A 50 -41.99 -36.87 -6.09
N GLN A 51 -41.86 -38.08 -5.55
CA GLN A 51 -42.35 -39.30 -6.19
C GLN A 51 -43.89 -39.31 -6.29
N ASN A 52 -44.59 -38.84 -5.27
CA ASN A 52 -46.05 -38.69 -5.30
C ASN A 52 -46.50 -37.71 -6.37
N ILE A 53 -45.84 -36.55 -6.50
CA ILE A 53 -46.10 -35.59 -7.59
C ILE A 53 -45.91 -36.26 -8.95
N GLN A 54 -44.78 -36.96 -9.13
CA GLN A 54 -44.48 -37.67 -10.38
C GLN A 54 -45.53 -38.74 -10.71
N ASN A 55 -45.96 -39.53 -9.73
CA ASN A 55 -46.98 -40.56 -9.89
C ASN A 55 -48.34 -39.95 -10.25
N ASN A 56 -48.73 -38.85 -9.61
CA ASN A 56 -49.97 -38.15 -9.90
C ASN A 56 -49.98 -37.52 -11.30
N ILE A 57 -48.85 -36.94 -11.75
CA ILE A 57 -48.68 -36.46 -13.12
C ILE A 57 -48.83 -37.62 -14.12
N ASN A 58 -48.21 -38.77 -13.86
CA ASN A 58 -48.34 -39.96 -14.71
C ASN A 58 -49.77 -40.50 -14.74
N ASN A 59 -50.48 -40.47 -13.59
CA ASN A 59 -51.87 -40.85 -13.52
C ASN A 59 -52.77 -39.87 -14.29
N LEU A 60 -52.49 -38.56 -14.18
CA LEU A 60 -53.23 -37.53 -14.89
C LEU A 60 -53.05 -37.66 -16.40
N GLU A 61 -51.84 -37.97 -16.87
CA GLU A 61 -51.59 -38.27 -18.28
C GLU A 61 -52.42 -39.47 -18.76
N LYS A 62 -52.53 -40.54 -17.96
CA LYS A 62 -53.39 -41.69 -18.28
C LYS A 62 -54.87 -41.29 -18.33
N LEU A 63 -55.35 -40.50 -17.36
CA LEU A 63 -56.73 -40.01 -17.34
C LEU A 63 -57.05 -39.15 -18.56
N LEU A 64 -56.15 -38.23 -18.93
CA LEU A 64 -56.29 -37.37 -20.11
C LEU A 64 -56.27 -38.18 -21.41
N ASN A 65 -55.38 -39.16 -21.55
CA ASN A 65 -55.35 -40.05 -22.71
C ASN A 65 -56.62 -40.92 -22.83
N ASN A 66 -57.18 -41.35 -21.70
CA ASN A 66 -58.47 -42.05 -21.68
C ASN A 66 -59.61 -41.10 -22.05
N PHE A 67 -59.60 -39.87 -21.52
CA PHE A 67 -60.61 -38.86 -21.80
C PHE A 67 -60.65 -38.46 -23.28
N LEU A 68 -59.50 -38.45 -23.96
CA LEU A 68 -59.41 -38.23 -25.40
C LEU A 68 -60.23 -39.25 -26.21
N LYS A 69 -60.28 -40.51 -25.75
CA LYS A 69 -60.98 -41.62 -26.42
C LYS A 69 -62.50 -41.65 -26.20
N VAL A 70 -63.02 -40.81 -25.29
CA VAL A 70 -64.45 -40.78 -24.96
C VAL A 70 -65.23 -40.06 -26.06
N GLU A 71 -66.21 -40.75 -26.65
CA GLU A 71 -67.14 -40.16 -27.60
C GLU A 71 -68.39 -39.66 -26.87
N PRO A 72 -68.96 -38.49 -27.25
CA PRO A 72 -70.20 -38.03 -26.67
C PRO A 72 -71.39 -38.93 -27.05
N GLU A 73 -72.19 -39.34 -26.07
CA GLU A 73 -73.35 -40.23 -26.27
C GLU A 73 -74.52 -39.53 -27.00
N GLU A 74 -74.64 -38.21 -26.87
CA GLU A 74 -75.73 -37.42 -27.46
C GLU A 74 -75.29 -36.61 -28.69
N GLU A 75 -76.16 -36.50 -29.69
CA GLU A 75 -75.91 -35.73 -30.92
C GLU A 75 -75.67 -34.23 -30.65
N LYS A 76 -76.29 -33.69 -29.59
CA LYS A 76 -76.09 -32.32 -29.10
C LYS A 76 -74.71 -32.08 -28.45
N ALA A 77 -73.99 -33.14 -28.10
CA ALA A 77 -72.67 -33.08 -27.48
C ALA A 77 -71.50 -33.21 -28.50
N LYS A 78 -71.79 -33.39 -29.80
CA LYS A 78 -70.79 -33.43 -30.88
C LYS A 78 -69.93 -32.15 -30.94
N ALA A 79 -70.52 -30.98 -30.68
CA ALA A 79 -69.78 -29.71 -30.61
C ALA A 79 -68.85 -29.61 -29.37
N SER A 80 -69.21 -30.28 -28.28
CA SER A 80 -68.41 -30.36 -27.05
C SER A 80 -67.17 -31.24 -27.21
N LYS A 81 -67.16 -32.15 -28.20
CA LYS A 81 -66.00 -33.00 -28.52
C LYS A 81 -64.77 -32.19 -28.90
N GLY A 82 -64.89 -31.23 -29.83
CA GLY A 82 -63.76 -30.41 -30.27
C GLY A 82 -63.18 -29.57 -29.12
N ILE A 83 -64.03 -29.10 -28.22
CA ILE A 83 -63.63 -28.33 -27.04
C ILE A 83 -62.90 -29.23 -26.03
N LYS A 84 -63.40 -30.45 -25.81
CA LYS A 84 -62.74 -31.50 -25.01
C LYS A 84 -61.37 -31.86 -25.58
N ASP A 85 -61.29 -32.21 -26.86
CA ASP A 85 -60.04 -32.65 -27.50
C ASP A 85 -58.97 -31.55 -27.47
N THR A 86 -59.37 -30.30 -27.68
CA THR A 86 -58.47 -29.14 -27.57
C THR A 86 -57.93 -28.97 -26.15
N TYR A 87 -58.80 -29.07 -25.14
CA TYR A 87 -58.41 -28.99 -23.73
C TYR A 87 -57.47 -30.12 -23.32
N VAL A 88 -57.78 -31.36 -23.71
CA VAL A 88 -56.98 -32.55 -23.39
C VAL A 88 -55.62 -32.50 -24.08
N THR A 89 -55.58 -32.12 -25.36
CA THR A 89 -54.33 -32.01 -26.13
C THR A 89 -53.39 -30.97 -25.51
N ARG A 90 -53.91 -29.77 -25.22
CA ARG A 90 -53.14 -28.73 -24.51
C ARG A 90 -52.63 -29.23 -23.16
N SER A 91 -53.48 -29.88 -22.38
CA SER A 91 -53.11 -30.41 -21.07
C SER A 91 -52.00 -31.47 -21.14
N LEU A 92 -52.03 -32.35 -22.14
CA LEU A 92 -50.96 -33.34 -22.39
C LEU A 92 -49.64 -32.67 -22.82
N GLU A 93 -49.68 -31.59 -23.60
CA GLU A 93 -48.49 -30.79 -23.91
C GLU A 93 -47.88 -30.16 -22.66
N LEU A 94 -48.70 -29.65 -21.75
CA LEU A 94 -48.22 -29.10 -20.48
C LEU A 94 -47.53 -30.19 -19.63
N ILE A 95 -48.08 -31.41 -19.57
CA ILE A 95 -47.44 -32.55 -18.88
C ILE A 95 -46.08 -32.89 -19.51
N LYS A 96 -45.96 -32.85 -20.84
CA LYS A 96 -44.68 -33.09 -21.52
C LYS A 96 -43.62 -32.05 -21.10
N ARG A 97 -44.00 -30.78 -20.93
CA ARG A 97 -43.09 -29.72 -20.46
C ARG A 97 -42.56 -30.00 -19.05
N VAL A 98 -43.40 -30.53 -18.15
CA VAL A 98 -42.96 -30.91 -16.79
C VAL A 98 -41.78 -31.89 -16.83
N ARG A 99 -41.82 -32.86 -17.75
CA ARG A 99 -40.74 -33.85 -17.91
C ARG A 99 -39.46 -33.26 -18.50
N GLN A 100 -39.59 -32.21 -19.31
CA GLN A 100 -38.46 -31.54 -19.95
C GLN A 100 -37.74 -30.57 -19.00
N GLU A 101 -38.41 -30.13 -17.93
CA GLU A 101 -37.87 -29.12 -17.01
C GLU A 101 -36.77 -29.65 -16.07
N GLY A 102 -36.59 -30.97 -15.98
CA GLY A 102 -35.55 -31.63 -15.17
C GLY A 102 -35.79 -31.59 -13.66
N ASP A 103 -36.45 -30.55 -13.16
CA ASP A 103 -36.95 -30.43 -11.78
C ASP A 103 -38.46 -30.58 -11.73
N ILE A 104 -38.91 -31.71 -11.19
CA ILE A 104 -40.32 -32.08 -11.06
C ILE A 104 -41.13 -31.08 -10.23
N GLU A 105 -40.52 -30.42 -9.24
CA GLU A 105 -41.20 -29.42 -8.41
C GLU A 105 -41.53 -28.17 -9.24
N LYS A 106 -40.51 -27.62 -9.89
CA LYS A 106 -40.64 -26.42 -10.72
C LYS A 106 -41.62 -26.66 -11.88
N GLY A 107 -41.50 -27.81 -12.55
CA GLY A 107 -42.40 -28.16 -13.64
C GLY A 107 -43.83 -28.40 -13.20
N ALA A 108 -44.05 -29.05 -12.06
CA ALA A 108 -45.41 -29.22 -11.53
C ALA A 108 -46.05 -27.89 -11.12
N LYS A 109 -45.29 -26.95 -10.53
CA LYS A 109 -45.80 -25.60 -10.21
C LYS A 109 -46.26 -24.85 -11.46
N ASN A 110 -45.43 -24.85 -12.51
CA ASN A 110 -45.77 -24.22 -13.79
C ASN A 110 -46.98 -24.89 -14.45
N PHE A 111 -47.01 -26.22 -14.43
CA PHE A 111 -48.12 -27.01 -14.95
C PHE A 111 -49.44 -26.66 -14.28
N VAL A 112 -49.51 -26.71 -12.95
CA VAL A 112 -50.72 -26.38 -12.19
C VAL A 112 -51.22 -24.98 -12.52
N THR A 113 -50.32 -24.00 -12.57
CA THR A 113 -50.64 -22.60 -12.89
C THR A 113 -51.22 -22.43 -14.30
N GLU A 114 -50.75 -23.21 -15.27
CA GLU A 114 -51.22 -23.14 -16.66
C GLU A 114 -52.44 -24.01 -16.93
N PHE A 115 -52.57 -25.12 -16.21
CA PHE A 115 -53.67 -26.09 -16.33
C PHE A 115 -55.02 -25.50 -15.92
N GLU A 116 -55.04 -24.66 -14.88
CA GLU A 116 -56.24 -24.00 -14.38
C GLU A 116 -56.79 -22.91 -15.31
N LYS A 117 -56.03 -22.52 -16.35
CA LYS A 117 -56.44 -21.52 -17.34
C LYS A 117 -57.39 -22.15 -18.36
N ILE A 118 -58.62 -22.39 -17.93
CA ILE A 118 -59.75 -22.87 -18.73
C ILE A 118 -60.65 -21.68 -19.07
N SER A 119 -61.03 -21.54 -20.35
CA SER A 119 -61.98 -20.50 -20.76
C SER A 119 -63.40 -20.79 -20.24
N PRO A 120 -64.26 -19.78 -20.00
CA PRO A 120 -65.65 -20.01 -19.56
C PRO A 120 -66.44 -20.96 -20.47
N SER A 121 -66.19 -20.90 -21.78
CA SER A 121 -66.78 -21.83 -22.76
C SER A 121 -66.29 -23.26 -22.52
N GLN A 122 -64.97 -23.49 -22.40
CA GLN A 122 -64.42 -24.82 -22.10
C GLN A 122 -64.96 -25.37 -20.77
N ALA A 123 -65.01 -24.54 -19.72
CA ALA A 123 -65.52 -24.93 -18.42
C ALA A 123 -66.98 -25.39 -18.49
N MET A 124 -67.83 -24.68 -19.26
CA MET A 124 -69.21 -25.06 -19.48
C MET A 124 -69.31 -26.43 -20.18
N HIS A 125 -68.66 -26.60 -21.33
CA HIS A 125 -68.74 -27.85 -22.09
C HIS A 125 -68.17 -29.05 -21.32
N LEU A 126 -67.05 -28.86 -20.63
CA LEU A 126 -66.41 -29.90 -19.84
C LEU A 126 -67.24 -30.28 -18.61
N LYS A 127 -67.87 -29.31 -17.93
CA LYS A 127 -68.70 -29.55 -16.75
C LYS A 127 -70.04 -30.19 -17.07
N PHE A 128 -70.70 -29.79 -18.17
CA PHE A 128 -72.02 -30.29 -18.52
C PHE A 128 -72.01 -31.67 -19.19
N PHE A 129 -71.02 -31.94 -20.05
CA PHE A 129 -71.01 -33.18 -20.85
C PHE A 129 -69.98 -34.21 -20.39
N PHE A 130 -69.03 -33.83 -19.54
CA PHE A 130 -67.93 -34.69 -19.12
C PHE A 130 -67.62 -34.57 -17.63
N GLN A 131 -68.69 -34.40 -16.83
CA GLN A 131 -68.60 -34.09 -15.40
C GLN A 131 -67.70 -35.08 -14.63
N ASP A 132 -67.87 -36.38 -14.85
CA ASP A 132 -67.14 -37.42 -14.11
C ASP A 132 -65.64 -37.44 -14.45
N TYR A 133 -65.29 -37.19 -15.71
CA TYR A 133 -63.88 -37.06 -16.13
C TYR A 133 -63.24 -35.81 -15.54
N MET A 134 -63.98 -34.71 -15.50
CA MET A 134 -63.50 -33.45 -14.93
C MET A 134 -63.37 -33.52 -13.40
N ALA A 135 -64.25 -34.25 -12.72
CA ALA A 135 -64.12 -34.50 -11.28
C ALA A 135 -62.82 -35.25 -10.98
N ASN A 136 -62.56 -36.36 -11.69
CA ASN A 136 -61.32 -37.14 -11.52
C ASN A 136 -60.04 -36.35 -11.85
N ILE A 137 -60.09 -35.53 -12.90
CA ILE A 137 -58.98 -34.64 -13.28
C ILE A 137 -58.74 -33.58 -12.19
N ALA A 138 -59.81 -32.94 -11.71
CA ALA A 138 -59.73 -31.92 -10.67
C ALA A 138 -59.19 -32.47 -9.35
N ASP A 139 -59.62 -33.68 -8.97
CA ASP A 139 -59.10 -34.36 -7.77
C ASP A 139 -57.60 -34.65 -7.88
N ASN A 140 -57.14 -35.13 -9.03
CA ASN A 140 -55.71 -35.39 -9.24
C ASN A 140 -54.88 -34.08 -9.21
N ILE A 141 -55.37 -33.01 -9.85
CA ILE A 141 -54.73 -31.68 -9.77
C ILE A 141 -54.68 -31.17 -8.33
N LYS A 142 -55.75 -31.34 -7.56
CA LYS A 142 -55.81 -30.98 -6.14
C LYS A 142 -54.77 -31.78 -5.33
N THR A 143 -54.59 -33.07 -5.61
CA THR A 143 -53.54 -33.88 -4.99
C THR A 143 -52.14 -33.38 -5.36
N ILE A 144 -51.90 -32.99 -6.62
CA ILE A 144 -50.61 -32.40 -7.03
C ILE A 144 -50.35 -31.09 -6.29
N LYS A 145 -51.35 -30.20 -6.17
CA LYS A 145 -51.26 -28.96 -5.40
C LYS A 145 -50.92 -29.21 -3.93
N ASN A 146 -51.67 -30.09 -3.27
CA ASN A 146 -51.42 -30.41 -1.85
C ASN A 146 -50.00 -30.94 -1.63
N ASN A 147 -49.48 -31.78 -2.54
CA ASN A 147 -48.10 -32.26 -2.46
C ASN A 147 -47.07 -31.14 -2.70
N LEU A 148 -47.36 -30.18 -3.57
CA LEU A 148 -46.50 -29.00 -3.77
C LEU A 148 -46.47 -28.11 -2.53
N ASP A 149 -47.62 -27.88 -1.90
CA ASP A 149 -47.74 -27.12 -0.64
C ASP A 149 -47.03 -27.85 0.52
N GLU A 150 -47.13 -29.19 0.56
CA GLU A 150 -46.38 -30.01 1.52
C GLU A 150 -44.88 -29.89 1.30
N LEU A 151 -44.41 -29.96 0.06
CA LEU A 151 -42.99 -29.80 -0.27
C LEU A 151 -42.47 -28.41 0.10
N GLU A 152 -43.26 -27.36 -0.13
CA GLU A 152 -42.95 -26.01 0.29
C GLU A 152 -42.91 -25.89 1.83
N THR A 153 -43.84 -26.54 2.53
CA THR A 153 -43.85 -26.61 4.00
C THR A 153 -42.58 -27.27 4.51
N ILE A 154 -42.19 -28.42 3.94
CA ILE A 154 -40.96 -29.15 4.29
C ILE A 154 -39.73 -28.27 4.04
N ASN A 155 -39.67 -27.57 2.91
CA ASN A 155 -38.56 -26.67 2.58
C ASN A 155 -38.49 -25.45 3.50
N ASN A 156 -39.62 -25.04 4.06
CA ASN A 156 -39.73 -23.90 4.96
C ASN A 156 -39.69 -24.29 6.45
N GLU A 157 -39.47 -25.57 6.76
CA GLU A 157 -39.29 -26.02 8.14
C GLU A 157 -38.16 -25.22 8.81
N PRO A 158 -38.38 -24.64 10.01
CA PRO A 158 -37.41 -23.77 10.68
C PRO A 158 -36.02 -24.39 10.80
N PHE A 159 -35.97 -25.70 11.03
CA PHE A 159 -34.74 -26.47 11.15
C PHE A 159 -33.94 -26.54 9.84
N VAL A 160 -34.61 -26.73 8.71
CA VAL A 160 -33.97 -26.77 7.38
C VAL A 160 -33.33 -25.42 7.05
N ARG A 161 -34.08 -24.33 7.26
CA ARG A 161 -33.58 -22.97 7.04
C ARG A 161 -32.41 -22.61 7.96
N ALA A 162 -32.50 -22.99 9.23
CA ALA A 162 -31.42 -22.77 10.21
C ALA A 162 -30.15 -23.53 9.81
N LYS A 163 -30.29 -24.75 9.31
CA LYS A 163 -29.17 -25.58 8.84
C LYS A 163 -28.48 -24.97 7.61
N ASP A 164 -29.24 -24.63 6.57
CA ASP A 164 -28.67 -24.03 5.34
C ASP A 164 -27.98 -22.69 5.64
N ARG A 165 -28.57 -21.86 6.52
CA ARG A 165 -27.94 -20.61 6.96
C ARG A 165 -26.66 -20.86 7.76
N THR A 166 -26.66 -21.85 8.64
CA THR A 166 -25.51 -22.23 9.46
C THR A 166 -24.35 -22.73 8.60
N GLU A 167 -24.60 -23.58 7.60
CA GLU A 167 -23.57 -24.03 6.64
C GLU A 167 -22.93 -22.85 5.90
N LYS A 168 -23.76 -21.92 5.40
CA LYS A 168 -23.26 -20.71 4.74
C LYS A 168 -22.42 -19.84 5.68
N LEU A 169 -22.84 -19.68 6.94
CA LEU A 169 -22.07 -18.93 7.95
C LEU A 169 -20.71 -19.59 8.22
N TYR A 170 -20.65 -20.93 8.26
CA TYR A 170 -19.39 -21.66 8.38
C TYR A 170 -18.44 -21.40 7.19
N GLU A 171 -18.94 -21.44 5.95
CA GLU A 171 -18.12 -21.12 4.76
C GLU A 171 -17.57 -19.69 4.82
N GLU A 172 -18.41 -18.74 5.24
CA GLU A 172 -18.02 -17.34 5.40
C GLU A 172 -17.01 -17.13 6.55
N ILE A 173 -16.98 -18.02 7.55
CA ILE A 173 -15.97 -18.04 8.62
C ILE A 173 -14.67 -18.64 8.09
N ASP A 174 -14.72 -19.79 7.41
CA ASP A 174 -13.55 -20.45 6.81
C ASP A 174 -12.79 -19.49 5.88
N LEU A 175 -13.52 -18.72 5.07
CA LEU A 175 -12.93 -17.70 4.19
C LEU A 175 -12.26 -16.59 4.99
N ALA A 176 -12.86 -16.13 6.08
CA ALA A 176 -12.29 -15.11 6.95
C ALA A 176 -11.04 -15.62 7.68
N GLU A 177 -11.03 -16.87 8.15
CA GLU A 177 -9.85 -17.53 8.72
C GLU A 177 -8.70 -17.61 7.71
N LYS A 178 -9.01 -17.99 6.46
CA LYS A 178 -8.03 -18.02 5.36
C LYS A 178 -7.40 -16.64 5.13
N ASN A 179 -8.20 -15.57 5.18
CA ASN A 179 -7.70 -14.21 5.02
C ASN A 179 -6.85 -13.75 6.22
N ILE A 180 -7.21 -14.17 7.44
CA ILE A 180 -6.37 -13.93 8.62
C ILE A 180 -5.02 -14.64 8.46
N ALA A 181 -5.00 -15.90 8.03
CA ALA A 181 -3.76 -16.65 7.82
C ALA A 181 -2.84 -15.99 6.79
N LYS A 182 -3.39 -15.51 5.66
CA LYS A 182 -2.64 -14.74 4.67
C LYS A 182 -2.06 -13.45 5.24
N SER A 183 -2.84 -12.71 6.02
CA SER A 183 -2.39 -11.48 6.68
C SER A 183 -1.31 -11.73 7.74
N ILE A 184 -1.35 -12.87 8.45
CA ILE A 184 -0.27 -13.30 9.35
C ILE A 184 1.02 -13.56 8.56
N ALA A 185 0.97 -14.35 7.49
CA ALA A 185 2.14 -14.64 6.67
C ALA A 185 2.79 -13.36 6.13
N LYS A 186 1.98 -12.43 5.61
CA LYS A 186 2.44 -11.12 5.15
C LYS A 186 3.10 -10.30 6.26
N GLN A 187 2.58 -10.35 7.49
CA GLN A 187 3.23 -9.67 8.61
C GLN A 187 4.59 -10.27 8.97
N ASP A 188 4.75 -11.58 8.85
CA ASP A 188 6.03 -12.22 9.14
C ASP A 188 7.07 -11.88 8.05
N GLU A 189 6.65 -11.73 6.79
CA GLU A 189 7.47 -11.16 5.72
C GLU A 189 7.89 -9.71 6.02
N ILE A 190 6.94 -8.85 6.39
CA ILE A 190 7.22 -7.45 6.76
C ILE A 190 8.23 -7.37 7.91
N LYS A 191 8.06 -8.19 8.96
CA LYS A 191 9.01 -8.22 10.09
C LYS A 191 10.41 -8.63 9.64
N LYS A 192 10.52 -9.62 8.75
CA LYS A 192 11.80 -10.07 8.22
C LYS A 192 12.49 -8.93 7.44
N GLU A 193 11.75 -8.22 6.60
CA GLU A 193 12.28 -7.07 5.85
C GLU A 193 12.73 -5.92 6.76
N ILE A 194 12.00 -5.64 7.83
CA ILE A 194 12.38 -4.62 8.82
C ILE A 194 13.70 -5.00 9.51
N GLU A 195 13.85 -6.26 9.94
CA GLU A 195 15.08 -6.71 10.60
C GLU A 195 16.28 -6.69 9.64
N GLU A 196 16.08 -7.10 8.37
CA GLU A 196 17.12 -6.98 7.35
C GLU A 196 17.54 -5.51 7.14
N ALA A 197 16.58 -4.59 7.04
CA ALA A 197 16.87 -3.15 6.91
C ALA A 197 17.62 -2.59 8.12
N LYS A 198 17.26 -3.00 9.34
CA LYS A 198 17.98 -2.60 10.58
C LYS A 198 19.41 -3.14 10.59
N ASP A 199 19.63 -4.36 10.14
CA ASP A 199 20.98 -4.93 10.02
C ASP A 199 21.86 -4.13 9.04
N TYR A 200 21.29 -3.67 7.92
CA TYR A 200 22.01 -2.79 6.99
C TYR A 200 22.28 -1.41 7.59
N ILE A 201 21.30 -0.78 8.24
CA ILE A 201 21.51 0.48 8.96
C ILE A 201 22.65 0.33 9.96
N LYS A 202 22.66 -0.75 10.74
CA LYS A 202 23.73 -1.02 11.69
C LYS A 202 25.09 -1.13 11.01
N LYS A 203 25.21 -1.89 9.91
CA LYS A 203 26.45 -2.00 9.13
C LYS A 203 26.94 -0.64 8.63
N TYR A 204 26.04 0.21 8.14
CA TYR A 204 26.39 1.55 7.66
C TYR A 204 26.78 2.48 8.80
N THR A 205 26.09 2.42 9.93
CA THR A 205 26.46 3.18 11.14
C THR A 205 27.81 2.74 11.71
N ASP A 206 28.09 1.44 11.76
CA ASP A 206 29.39 0.92 12.17
C ASP A 206 30.49 1.42 11.22
N LYS A 207 30.23 1.44 9.91
CA LYS A 207 31.16 1.99 8.91
C LYS A 207 31.39 3.50 9.10
N LEU A 208 30.33 4.27 9.36
CA LEU A 208 30.43 5.70 9.70
C LEU A 208 31.29 5.93 10.95
N SER A 209 31.15 5.08 11.97
CA SER A 209 31.96 5.19 13.20
C SER A 209 33.46 5.00 12.95
N VAL A 210 33.83 4.18 11.96
CA VAL A 210 35.23 3.98 11.54
C VAL A 210 35.73 5.16 10.70
N LEU A 211 34.88 5.75 9.86
CA LEU A 211 35.24 6.91 9.04
C LEU A 211 35.52 8.17 9.87
N GLY A 212 34.91 8.28 11.06
CA GLY A 212 35.14 9.38 12.00
C GLY A 212 34.33 10.63 11.68
N SER A 213 34.82 11.79 12.13
CA SER A 213 34.18 13.08 11.87
C SER A 213 34.39 13.56 10.43
N ASP A 214 33.38 14.26 9.92
CA ASP A 214 33.45 14.94 8.64
C ASP A 214 34.30 16.23 8.76
N GLU A 215 35.62 16.05 8.64
CA GLU A 215 36.62 17.12 8.75
C GLU A 215 36.76 17.95 7.47
N TYR A 216 36.11 17.54 6.37
CA TYR A 216 36.17 18.23 5.09
C TYR A 216 35.72 19.69 5.19
N ILE A 217 34.57 19.93 5.83
CA ILE A 217 34.01 21.28 5.97
C ILE A 217 34.95 22.18 6.78
N ILE A 218 35.56 21.63 7.84
CA ILE A 218 36.48 22.37 8.72
C ILE A 218 37.70 22.83 7.92
N HIS A 219 38.38 21.91 7.24
CA HIS A 219 39.59 22.25 6.47
C HIS A 219 39.29 23.15 5.26
N TYR A 220 38.13 22.98 4.64
CA TYR A 220 37.69 23.88 3.58
C TYR A 220 37.45 25.31 4.09
N GLU A 221 36.83 25.47 5.26
CA GLU A 221 36.64 26.78 5.90
C GLU A 221 37.98 27.42 6.33
N GLU A 222 38.94 26.63 6.80
CA GLU A 222 40.30 27.10 7.11
C GLU A 222 41.01 27.64 5.86
N ILE A 223 40.96 26.92 4.73
CA ILE A 223 41.51 27.37 3.44
C ILE A 223 40.92 28.72 3.05
N LYS A 224 39.60 28.85 3.16
CA LYS A 224 38.89 30.10 2.86
C LYS A 224 39.31 31.25 3.77
N ALA A 225 39.53 30.99 5.06
CA ALA A 225 40.03 31.99 6.00
C ALA A 225 41.44 32.46 5.62
N MET A 226 42.35 31.53 5.29
CA MET A 226 43.71 31.86 4.83
C MET A 226 43.73 32.65 3.52
N GLN A 227 42.79 32.38 2.61
CA GLN A 227 42.64 33.15 1.36
C GLN A 227 42.25 34.61 1.65
N ASN A 228 41.30 34.83 2.56
CA ASN A 228 40.94 36.18 3.00
C ASN A 228 42.13 36.92 3.64
N GLU A 229 42.99 36.21 4.38
CA GLU A 229 44.20 36.79 4.94
C GLU A 229 45.20 37.20 3.85
N ILE A 230 45.39 36.36 2.81
CA ILE A 230 46.21 36.72 1.64
C ILE A 230 45.67 37.98 0.97
N ASP A 231 44.35 38.08 0.78
CA ASP A 231 43.74 39.27 0.16
C ASP A 231 43.96 40.53 1.01
N GLY A 232 43.89 40.40 2.34
CA GLY A 232 44.25 41.47 3.27
C GLY A 232 45.72 41.90 3.16
N LEU A 233 46.65 40.95 3.00
CA LEU A 233 48.08 41.25 2.78
C LEU A 233 48.33 41.92 1.43
N ARG A 234 47.67 41.45 0.36
CA ARG A 234 47.73 42.05 -0.98
C ARG A 234 47.18 43.47 -1.00
N HIS A 235 46.12 43.72 -0.23
CA HIS A 235 45.59 45.08 -0.09
C HIS A 235 46.63 46.03 0.51
N LYS A 236 47.35 45.62 1.57
CA LYS A 236 48.43 46.42 2.17
C LYS A 236 49.58 46.71 1.18
N VAL A 237 49.93 45.75 0.32
CA VAL A 237 50.93 45.97 -0.74
C VAL A 237 50.45 47.05 -1.71
N ASN A 238 49.20 46.95 -2.16
CA ASN A 238 48.62 47.94 -3.07
C ASN A 238 48.51 49.33 -2.44
N GLU A 239 48.14 49.43 -1.16
CA GLU A 239 48.11 50.69 -0.42
C GLU A 239 49.49 51.35 -0.36
N LYS A 240 50.54 50.57 -0.07
CA LYS A 240 51.92 51.09 -0.04
C LYS A 240 52.38 51.55 -1.42
N MET A 241 52.13 50.78 -2.48
CA MET A 241 52.67 51.07 -3.81
C MET A 241 51.86 52.08 -4.63
N SER A 242 50.56 52.21 -4.39
CA SER A 242 49.64 53.07 -5.16
C SER A 242 50.13 54.53 -5.31
N PRO A 243 50.61 55.22 -4.25
CA PRO A 243 51.13 56.58 -4.35
C PRO A 243 52.33 56.72 -5.30
N LEU A 244 53.10 55.66 -5.55
CA LEU A 244 54.28 55.68 -6.41
C LEU A 244 53.96 55.49 -7.90
N THR A 245 52.74 55.10 -8.24
CA THR A 245 52.35 54.73 -9.61
C THR A 245 52.74 55.79 -10.63
N ARG A 246 52.48 57.07 -10.34
CA ARG A 246 52.72 58.18 -11.28
C ARG A 246 54.21 58.50 -11.42
N VAL A 247 54.98 58.49 -10.33
CA VAL A 247 56.42 58.74 -10.40
C VAL A 247 57.17 57.59 -11.08
N ILE A 248 56.77 56.34 -10.84
CA ILE A 248 57.32 55.17 -11.54
C ILE A 248 57.00 55.26 -13.04
N LYS A 249 55.78 55.65 -13.44
CA LYS A 249 55.42 55.84 -14.88
C LYS A 249 56.32 56.87 -15.57
N LYS A 250 56.59 58.01 -14.90
CA LYS A 250 57.49 59.05 -15.41
C LYS A 250 58.91 58.50 -15.61
N TYR A 251 59.40 57.69 -14.67
CA TYR A 251 60.70 57.03 -14.80
C TYR A 251 60.74 56.05 -15.98
N ILE A 252 59.74 55.18 -16.11
CA ILE A 252 59.68 54.18 -17.20
C ILE A 252 59.71 54.84 -18.58
N TYR A 253 59.14 56.03 -18.74
CA TYR A 253 59.20 56.78 -19.99
C TYR A 253 60.64 57.18 -20.38
N LEU A 254 61.52 57.39 -19.39
CA LEU A 254 62.93 57.71 -19.60
C LEU A 254 63.79 56.45 -19.71
N GLN A 255 63.51 55.45 -18.88
CA GLN A 255 64.22 54.18 -18.80
C GLN A 255 63.23 53.02 -18.66
N PRO A 256 62.88 52.35 -19.77
CA PRO A 256 61.98 51.21 -19.74
C PRO A 256 62.50 50.11 -18.81
N ASP A 257 61.66 49.66 -17.88
CA ASP A 257 61.99 48.61 -16.92
C ASP A 257 60.76 47.71 -16.73
N VAL A 258 60.95 46.41 -17.01
CA VAL A 258 59.86 45.43 -17.02
C VAL A 258 59.32 45.18 -15.61
N LEU A 259 60.18 45.18 -14.59
CA LEU A 259 59.76 44.96 -13.21
C LEU A 259 58.88 46.13 -12.75
N LEU A 260 59.35 47.36 -12.96
CA LEU A 260 58.57 48.56 -12.61
C LEU A 260 57.25 48.64 -13.36
N PHE A 261 57.20 48.15 -14.61
CA PHE A 261 55.97 48.07 -15.37
C PHE A 261 54.95 47.13 -14.69
N SER A 262 55.38 45.94 -14.27
CA SER A 262 54.54 45.00 -13.52
C SER A 262 54.03 45.60 -12.21
N TYR A 263 54.86 46.34 -11.48
CA TYR A 263 54.45 47.01 -10.23
C TYR A 263 53.42 48.11 -10.42
N ILE A 264 53.37 48.74 -11.60
CA ILE A 264 52.33 49.71 -11.95
C ILE A 264 51.02 49.03 -12.33
N GLU A 265 51.09 47.93 -13.07
CA GLU A 265 49.90 47.21 -13.52
C GLU A 265 49.22 46.48 -12.36
N ASN A 266 50.00 45.75 -11.56
CA ASN A 266 49.52 44.99 -10.42
C ASN A 266 50.63 44.83 -9.37
N ALA A 267 50.69 45.79 -8.44
CA ALA A 267 51.75 45.82 -7.43
C ALA A 267 51.81 44.55 -6.56
N CYS A 268 50.67 43.97 -6.19
CA CYS A 268 50.68 42.78 -5.35
C CYS A 268 51.18 41.54 -6.10
N GLU A 269 50.78 41.35 -7.36
CA GLU A 269 51.27 40.26 -8.20
C GLU A 269 52.77 40.44 -8.51
N ALA A 270 53.20 41.68 -8.82
CA ALA A 270 54.60 41.99 -9.07
C ALA A 270 55.50 41.73 -7.86
N VAL A 271 55.05 42.10 -6.64
CA VAL A 271 55.74 41.77 -5.38
C VAL A 271 55.92 40.26 -5.22
N GLU A 272 54.91 39.46 -5.50
CA GLU A 272 55.01 38.01 -5.38
C GLU A 272 56.06 37.41 -6.35
N HIS A 273 56.11 37.93 -7.58
CA HIS A 273 57.01 37.47 -8.64
C HIS A 273 58.43 38.06 -8.59
N ASP A 274 58.67 39.10 -7.81
CA ASP A 274 60.01 39.67 -7.60
C ASP A 274 60.88 38.75 -6.71
N SER A 275 61.37 37.67 -7.31
CA SER A 275 62.12 36.61 -6.62
C SER A 275 63.40 37.06 -5.93
N ARG A 276 64.01 38.14 -6.41
CA ARG A 276 65.24 38.73 -5.89
C ARG A 276 64.99 40.03 -5.11
N PHE A 277 63.74 40.44 -5.03
CA PHE A 277 63.30 41.66 -4.36
C PHE A 277 64.05 42.92 -4.85
N GLU A 278 64.22 43.02 -6.16
CA GLU A 278 64.99 44.07 -6.84
C GLU A 278 64.28 45.43 -6.82
N ILE A 279 62.98 45.48 -6.47
CA ILE A 279 62.20 46.72 -6.42
C ILE A 279 62.85 47.82 -5.57
N GLY A 280 63.54 47.47 -4.47
CA GLY A 280 64.23 48.44 -3.62
C GLY A 280 65.32 49.21 -4.36
N GLU A 281 66.14 48.51 -5.16
CA GLU A 281 67.20 49.12 -5.97
C GLU A 281 66.61 50.03 -7.07
N LYS A 282 65.51 49.58 -7.69
CA LYS A 282 64.80 50.35 -8.73
C LYS A 282 64.20 51.64 -8.17
N LEU A 283 63.56 51.58 -7.00
CA LEU A 283 63.03 52.76 -6.32
C LEU A 283 64.15 53.72 -5.86
N SER A 284 65.30 53.20 -5.45
CA SER A 284 66.46 54.03 -5.12
C SER A 284 66.99 54.78 -6.34
N THR A 285 67.03 54.10 -7.49
CA THR A 285 67.43 54.73 -8.77
C THR A 285 66.46 55.84 -9.17
N ILE A 286 65.15 55.63 -8.99
CA ILE A 286 64.13 56.67 -9.21
C ILE A 286 64.38 57.88 -8.31
N LYS A 287 64.68 57.66 -7.03
CA LYS A 287 65.01 58.72 -6.07
C LYS A 287 66.24 59.54 -6.51
N ASP A 288 67.26 58.90 -7.09
CA ASP A 288 68.43 59.59 -7.63
C ASP A 288 68.07 60.45 -8.84
N PHE A 289 67.17 59.97 -9.72
CA PHE A 289 66.69 60.75 -10.86
C PHE A 289 65.86 61.98 -10.44
N ILE A 290 65.05 61.85 -9.40
CA ILE A 290 64.32 62.99 -8.82
C ILE A 290 65.31 64.00 -8.23
N SER A 291 66.28 63.54 -7.46
CA SER A 291 67.30 64.38 -6.82
C SER A 291 68.17 65.12 -7.85
N ALA A 292 68.42 64.50 -9.01
CA ALA A 292 69.11 65.10 -10.15
C ALA A 292 68.23 66.01 -11.02
N GLY A 293 66.95 66.21 -10.67
CA GLY A 293 66.00 67.05 -11.43
C GLY A 293 65.56 66.46 -12.77
N LYS A 294 65.77 65.16 -13.00
CA LYS A 294 65.41 64.47 -14.25
C LYS A 294 63.95 64.02 -14.28
N ILE A 295 63.33 63.86 -13.11
CA ILE A 295 61.93 63.50 -12.95
C ILE A 295 61.30 64.48 -11.97
N GLU A 296 60.23 65.14 -12.39
CA GLU A 296 59.40 65.95 -11.49
C GLU A 296 58.50 65.03 -10.65
N ALA A 297 58.54 65.18 -9.33
CA ALA A 297 57.69 64.46 -8.39
C ALA A 297 57.12 65.43 -7.35
N ASP A 298 55.86 65.24 -6.95
CA ASP A 298 55.26 66.06 -5.90
C ASP A 298 55.72 65.64 -4.49
N GLU A 299 55.45 66.48 -3.48
CA GLU A 299 55.87 66.20 -2.10
C GLU A 299 55.29 64.89 -1.55
N LYS A 300 54.10 64.47 -1.99
CA LYS A 300 53.46 63.23 -1.55
C LYS A 300 54.12 62.00 -2.19
N GLU A 301 54.44 62.07 -3.48
CA GLU A 301 55.20 61.05 -4.22
C GLU A 301 56.60 60.87 -3.60
N ILE A 302 57.28 61.98 -3.29
CA ILE A 302 58.61 61.97 -2.65
C ILE A 302 58.53 61.42 -1.22
N ALA A 303 57.52 61.82 -0.44
CA ALA A 303 57.31 61.30 0.91
C ALA A 303 57.05 59.79 0.91
N ALA A 304 56.12 59.32 0.06
CA ALA A 304 55.81 57.90 -0.07
C ALA A 304 57.03 57.08 -0.57
N LEU A 305 57.82 57.63 -1.49
CA LEU A 305 59.02 56.96 -2.01
C LEU A 305 60.07 56.79 -0.91
N ASN A 306 60.29 57.84 -0.12
CA ASN A 306 61.20 57.79 1.01
C ASN A 306 60.71 56.85 2.12
N GLU A 307 59.40 56.82 2.37
CA GLU A 307 58.80 55.93 3.36
C GLU A 307 58.98 54.46 2.96
N ILE A 308 58.65 54.10 1.71
CA ILE A 308 58.85 52.73 1.21
C ILE A 308 60.33 52.35 1.23
N LEU A 309 61.24 53.22 0.76
CA LEU A 309 62.67 52.92 0.78
C LEU A 309 63.22 52.74 2.21
N ARG A 310 62.72 53.53 3.18
CA ARG A 310 63.11 53.40 4.59
C ARG A 310 62.60 52.09 5.20
N ASN A 311 61.42 51.66 4.78
CA ASN A 311 60.74 50.49 5.31
C ASN A 311 60.64 49.36 4.28
N ILE A 312 61.61 49.22 3.38
CA ILE A 312 61.52 48.30 2.23
C ILE A 312 61.37 46.84 2.67
N HIS A 313 61.97 46.50 3.83
CA HIS A 313 61.81 45.22 4.50
C HIS A 313 60.35 44.87 4.83
N GLU A 314 59.46 45.84 5.12
CA GLU A 314 58.04 45.56 5.40
C GLU A 314 57.33 45.04 4.15
N LEU A 315 57.72 45.54 2.97
CA LEU A 315 57.19 45.08 1.69
C LEU A 315 57.72 43.67 1.37
N GLU A 316 58.95 43.35 1.78
CA GLU A 316 59.54 42.00 1.69
C GLU A 316 58.86 41.04 2.66
N GLU A 317 58.57 41.47 3.88
CA GLU A 317 57.83 40.70 4.88
C GLU A 317 56.41 40.38 4.40
N LEU A 318 55.71 41.35 3.79
CA LEU A 318 54.41 41.11 3.17
C LEU A 318 54.51 40.07 2.06
N ARG A 319 55.55 40.14 1.22
CA ARG A 319 55.83 39.15 0.17
C ARG A 319 56.01 37.75 0.77
N ILE A 320 56.90 37.62 1.75
CA ILE A 320 57.21 36.36 2.41
C ILE A 320 55.95 35.77 3.07
N ALA A 321 55.14 36.61 3.72
CA ALA A 321 53.89 36.20 4.35
C ALA A 321 52.87 35.68 3.32
N ILE A 322 52.69 36.38 2.20
CA ILE A 322 51.80 35.95 1.11
C ILE A 322 52.25 34.60 0.54
N ILE A 323 53.54 34.47 0.17
CA ILE A 323 54.08 33.24 -0.41
C ILE A 323 53.98 32.08 0.57
N SER A 324 54.33 32.28 1.85
CA SER A 324 54.25 31.22 2.85
C SER A 324 52.82 30.72 3.04
N LYS A 325 51.83 31.63 3.09
CA LYS A 325 50.41 31.25 3.17
C LYS A 325 49.90 30.55 1.91
N LYS A 326 50.37 30.94 0.73
CA LYS A 326 50.04 30.24 -0.51
C LYS A 326 50.51 28.79 -0.49
N ILE A 327 51.75 28.56 -0.05
CA ILE A 327 52.31 27.20 0.09
C ILE A 327 51.50 26.39 1.12
N GLU A 328 51.11 27.01 2.24
CA GLU A 328 50.26 26.38 3.25
C GLU A 328 48.88 25.99 2.68
N ILE A 329 48.25 26.89 1.93
CA ILE A 329 46.98 26.64 1.24
C ILE A 329 47.14 25.52 0.21
N ASP A 330 48.19 25.52 -0.61
CA ASP A 330 48.40 24.49 -1.63
C ASP A 330 48.58 23.10 -1.00
N ASN A 331 49.28 23.01 0.14
CA ASN A 331 49.44 21.76 0.87
C ASN A 331 48.11 21.31 1.50
N LYS A 332 47.39 22.21 2.19
CA LYS A 332 46.08 21.89 2.77
C LYS A 332 45.03 21.54 1.71
N SER A 333 45.07 22.20 0.55
CA SER A 333 44.13 21.92 -0.55
C SER A 333 44.34 20.52 -1.10
N LYS A 334 45.59 20.07 -1.22
CA LYS A 334 45.89 18.67 -1.57
C LYS A 334 45.34 17.70 -0.54
N ASP A 335 45.52 17.96 0.75
CA ASP A 335 44.96 17.10 1.80
C ASP A 335 43.43 17.07 1.74
N VAL A 336 42.78 18.21 1.48
CA VAL A 336 41.33 18.31 1.27
C VAL A 336 40.88 17.45 0.08
N ASP A 337 41.55 17.56 -1.06
CA ASP A 337 41.16 16.83 -2.27
C ASP A 337 41.45 15.33 -2.18
N ASP A 338 42.59 14.94 -1.62
CA ASP A 338 43.06 13.56 -1.61
C ASP A 338 42.53 12.73 -0.42
N ILE A 339 42.32 13.37 0.74
CA ILE A 339 42.00 12.68 1.99
C ILE A 339 40.58 12.97 2.44
N TYR A 340 40.22 14.25 2.56
CA TYR A 340 38.97 14.64 3.22
C TYR A 340 37.76 14.57 2.29
N PHE A 341 37.89 14.95 1.03
CA PHE A 341 36.80 14.95 0.06
C PHE A 341 36.27 13.53 -0.27
N PRO A 342 37.12 12.51 -0.48
CA PRO A 342 36.64 11.15 -0.68
C PRO A 342 35.91 10.60 0.54
N LYS A 343 36.44 10.87 1.75
CA LYS A 343 35.78 10.49 3.02
C LYS A 343 34.44 11.18 3.18
N HIS A 344 34.36 12.48 2.91
CA HIS A 344 33.11 13.24 2.96
C HIS A 344 32.05 12.65 2.03
N ASN A 345 32.40 12.38 0.77
CA ASN A 345 31.48 11.74 -0.19
C ASN A 345 31.00 10.36 0.28
N GLU A 346 31.88 9.58 0.91
CA GLU A 346 31.51 8.27 1.47
C GLU A 346 30.56 8.40 2.66
N ILE A 347 30.84 9.33 3.59
CA ILE A 347 29.96 9.65 4.73
C ILE A 347 28.58 10.08 4.23
N ASP A 348 28.54 11.01 3.27
CA ASP A 348 27.30 11.51 2.67
C ASP A 348 26.50 10.40 1.98
N SER A 349 27.19 9.53 1.23
CA SER A 349 26.56 8.38 0.58
C SER A 349 25.95 7.42 1.60
N LEU A 350 26.67 7.10 2.68
CA LEU A 350 26.18 6.21 3.74
C LEU A 350 24.98 6.82 4.47
N ASN A 351 25.03 8.11 4.79
CA ASN A 351 23.91 8.83 5.41
C ASN A 351 22.65 8.81 4.53
N ARG A 352 22.80 8.97 3.20
CA ARG A 352 21.66 8.84 2.27
C ARG A 352 21.08 7.43 2.29
N GLN A 353 21.91 6.39 2.24
CA GLN A 353 21.46 4.99 2.29
C GLN A 353 20.74 4.66 3.62
N ILE A 354 21.25 5.15 4.75
CA ILE A 354 20.58 5.00 6.05
C ILE A 354 19.19 5.65 6.01
N LYS A 355 19.09 6.89 5.53
CA LYS A 355 17.81 7.61 5.46
C LYS A 355 16.78 6.93 4.55
N GLU A 356 17.22 6.35 3.43
CA GLU A 356 16.37 5.55 2.54
C GLU A 356 15.85 4.30 3.26
N LEU A 357 16.70 3.60 4.00
CA LEU A 357 16.30 2.43 4.79
C LEU A 357 15.36 2.79 5.94
N GLU A 358 15.58 3.92 6.63
CA GLU A 358 14.67 4.42 7.67
C GLU A 358 13.27 4.71 7.10
N SER A 359 13.20 5.37 5.94
CA SER A 359 11.93 5.59 5.24
C SER A 359 11.26 4.29 4.79
N LYS A 360 12.06 3.29 4.35
CA LYS A 360 11.54 1.95 4.04
C LYS A 360 10.92 1.30 5.29
N ILE A 361 11.59 1.38 6.44
CA ILE A 361 11.07 0.83 7.71
C ILE A 361 9.76 1.51 8.10
N GLU A 362 9.66 2.84 8.02
CA GLU A 362 8.44 3.58 8.36
C GLU A 362 7.23 3.14 7.49
N ASN A 363 7.46 2.94 6.19
CA ASN A 363 6.44 2.44 5.28
C ASN A 363 6.00 1.00 5.63
N LEU A 364 6.95 0.12 5.92
CA LEU A 364 6.68 -1.26 6.33
C LEU A 364 5.94 -1.34 7.67
N GLU A 365 6.28 -0.47 8.64
CA GLU A 365 5.56 -0.38 9.91
C GLU A 365 4.12 0.09 9.74
N THR A 366 3.90 1.05 8.83
CA THR A 366 2.55 1.51 8.45
C THR A 366 1.74 0.39 7.81
N GLU A 367 2.34 -0.37 6.90
CA GLU A 367 1.70 -1.54 6.28
C GLU A 367 1.37 -2.62 7.32
N SER A 368 2.29 -2.91 8.24
CA SER A 368 2.08 -3.84 9.35
C SER A 368 0.90 -3.43 10.24
N ALA A 369 0.77 -2.13 10.53
CA ALA A 369 -0.36 -1.58 11.26
C ALA A 369 -1.69 -1.74 10.50
N HIS A 370 -1.69 -1.56 9.19
CA HIS A 370 -2.86 -1.79 8.36
C HIS A 370 -3.29 -3.26 8.35
N GLU A 371 -2.35 -4.20 8.21
CA GLU A 371 -2.62 -5.64 8.32
C GLU A 371 -3.20 -6.01 9.69
N ASN A 372 -2.71 -5.41 10.77
CA ASN A 372 -3.28 -5.58 12.12
C ASN A 372 -4.77 -5.16 12.18
N LEU A 373 -5.11 -4.02 11.60
CA LEU A 373 -6.49 -3.53 11.54
C LEU A 373 -7.39 -4.47 10.72
N ASN A 374 -6.90 -4.95 9.57
CA ASN A 374 -7.61 -5.90 8.72
C ASN A 374 -7.94 -7.19 9.48
N ARG A 375 -6.98 -7.75 10.22
CA ARG A 375 -7.21 -8.95 11.06
C ARG A 375 -8.25 -8.71 12.15
N LYS A 376 -8.21 -7.54 12.80
CA LYS A 376 -9.22 -7.17 13.80
C LYS A 376 -10.62 -7.13 13.17
N GLY A 377 -10.75 -6.57 11.97
CA GLY A 377 -12.00 -6.57 11.21
C GLY A 377 -12.50 -7.97 10.86
N TYR A 378 -11.61 -8.87 10.41
CA TYR A 378 -11.99 -10.27 10.15
C TYR A 378 -12.43 -11.00 11.42
N ARG A 379 -11.73 -10.82 12.55
CA ARG A 379 -12.11 -11.42 13.84
C ARG A 379 -13.48 -10.93 14.32
N GLN A 380 -13.77 -9.63 14.16
CA GLN A 380 -15.11 -9.09 14.49
C GLN A 380 -16.21 -9.73 13.64
N LYS A 381 -15.98 -9.90 12.33
CA LYS A 381 -16.91 -10.59 11.42
C LYS A 381 -17.11 -12.05 11.82
N ILE A 382 -16.05 -12.76 12.19
CA ILE A 382 -16.14 -14.15 12.69
C ILE A 382 -17.00 -14.17 13.94
N ASN A 383 -16.71 -13.36 14.95
CA ASN A 383 -17.46 -13.33 16.20
C ASN A 383 -18.95 -13.00 15.99
N GLN A 384 -19.27 -12.10 15.05
CA GLN A 384 -20.67 -11.80 14.70
C GLN A 384 -21.38 -13.04 14.12
N LYS A 385 -20.73 -13.77 13.21
CA LYS A 385 -21.28 -14.99 12.59
C LYS A 385 -21.40 -16.13 13.59
N ILE A 386 -20.45 -16.27 14.52
CA ILE A 386 -20.54 -17.26 15.62
C ILE A 386 -21.79 -17.01 16.45
N ARG A 387 -22.06 -15.76 16.86
CA ARG A 387 -23.27 -15.40 17.61
C ARG A 387 -24.56 -15.66 16.82
N GLU A 388 -24.52 -15.47 15.50
CA GLU A 388 -25.66 -15.80 14.63
C GLU A 388 -25.89 -17.31 14.58
N ILE A 389 -24.82 -18.12 14.48
CA ILE A 389 -24.95 -19.58 14.56
C ILE A 389 -25.53 -19.99 15.92
N GLU A 390 -25.03 -19.41 17.02
CA GLU A 390 -25.59 -19.66 18.34
C GLU A 390 -27.09 -19.34 18.40
N SER A 391 -27.54 -18.22 17.82
CA SER A 391 -28.98 -17.88 17.86
C SER A 391 -29.86 -18.82 17.03
N LEU A 392 -29.30 -19.46 16.00
CA LEU A 392 -30.00 -20.43 15.14
C LEU A 392 -30.12 -21.83 15.76
N MET A 393 -29.39 -22.10 16.85
CA MET A 393 -29.38 -23.40 17.51
C MET A 393 -30.41 -23.48 18.65
N SER A 394 -31.04 -24.64 18.81
CA SER A 394 -31.93 -24.90 19.94
C SER A 394 -31.14 -24.92 21.25
N ASP A 395 -31.79 -24.54 22.36
CA ASP A 395 -31.12 -24.47 23.67
C ASP A 395 -30.65 -25.86 24.16
N GLN A 396 -31.36 -26.92 23.77
CA GLN A 396 -30.94 -28.29 24.02
C GLN A 396 -29.66 -28.66 23.26
N LEU A 397 -29.56 -28.28 21.98
CA LEU A 397 -28.36 -28.54 21.16
C LEU A 397 -27.17 -27.71 21.65
N LYS A 398 -27.39 -26.47 22.11
CA LYS A 398 -26.38 -25.64 22.78
C LYS A 398 -25.85 -26.30 24.04
N GLN A 399 -26.71 -26.87 24.87
CA GLN A 399 -26.31 -27.57 26.09
C GLN A 399 -25.51 -28.84 25.78
N GLU A 400 -25.94 -29.63 24.78
CA GLU A 400 -25.22 -30.83 24.35
C GLU A 400 -23.81 -30.52 23.81
N ILE A 401 -23.64 -29.44 23.05
CA ILE A 401 -22.31 -29.01 22.57
C ILE A 401 -21.42 -28.55 23.72
N ARG A 402 -21.95 -27.77 24.66
CA ARG A 402 -21.19 -27.36 25.85
C ARG A 402 -20.72 -28.58 26.64
N ILE A 403 -21.56 -29.58 26.84
CA ILE A 403 -21.19 -30.82 27.53
C ILE A 403 -20.10 -31.58 26.76
N TYR A 404 -20.22 -31.66 25.42
CA TYR A 404 -19.23 -32.33 24.56
C TYR A 404 -17.86 -31.64 24.55
N GLU A 405 -17.79 -30.33 24.80
CA GLU A 405 -16.52 -29.58 24.83
C GLU A 405 -15.76 -29.69 26.16
N TYR A 406 -16.44 -30.07 27.25
CA TYR A 406 -15.84 -30.27 28.58
C TYR A 406 -15.63 -31.74 28.95
N ALA A 407 -15.99 -32.68 28.06
CA ALA A 407 -15.69 -34.10 28.13
C ALA A 407 -14.43 -34.42 27.32
#